data_AF-A0A7X7G853-F1
#
_entry.id   AF-A0A7X7G853-F1
#
_cell.length_a   1.000
_cell.length_b   1.000
_cell.length_c   1.000
_cell.angle_alpha   90.00
_cell.angle_beta   90.00
_cell.angle_gamma   90.00
#
_symmetry.space_group_name_H-M   'P 1'
#
loop_
_entity.id
_entity.type
_entity.pdbx_description
1 polymer ?
#
loop_
_entity_poly.entity_id
_entity_poly.type
_entity_poly.pdbx_seq_one_letter_code
_entity_poly.pdbx_strand_id
1 'polypeptide(L)'
;MRYEVDSAQVARAGAAAGSSVAAIRAEVAALLRHLTDLQAAWRGGAATAFAQVVQDWAATQQRVEASLDQIQAALGAAAQQYADAEAAATRLFLR
;
A
#
# COMPACT_ATOMS: atom_id res chain seq x y z
N MET A 1 2.91 -33.89 0.86
CA MET A 1 2.24 -33.14 -0.22
C MET A 1 1.36 -32.07 0.41
N ARG A 2 1.78 -30.80 0.37
CA ARG A 2 0.99 -29.63 0.84
C ARG A 2 1.46 -28.27 0.25
N TYR A 3 2.43 -28.27 -0.67
CA TYR A 3 3.06 -27.04 -1.19
C TYR A 3 2.16 -26.23 -2.16
N GLU A 4 1.34 -26.88 -3.00
CA GLU A 4 0.44 -26.18 -3.94
C GLU A 4 -0.70 -25.40 -3.26
N VAL A 5 -1.21 -25.92 -2.14
CA VAL A 5 -2.30 -25.26 -1.40
C VAL A 5 -1.79 -23.99 -0.72
N ASP A 6 -0.56 -24.02 -0.22
CA ASP A 6 0.11 -22.89 0.43
C ASP A 6 0.42 -21.77 -0.59
N SER A 7 1.00 -22.12 -1.75
CA SER A 7 1.35 -21.13 -2.80
C SER A 7 0.13 -20.39 -3.36
N ALA A 8 -0.97 -21.09 -3.65
CA ALA A 8 -2.20 -20.47 -4.13
C ALA A 8 -2.87 -19.58 -3.06
N GLN A 9 -2.70 -19.90 -1.78
CA GLN A 9 -3.19 -19.05 -0.68
C GLN A 9 -2.35 -17.77 -0.56
N VAL A 10 -1.02 -17.89 -0.65
CA VAL A 10 -0.12 -16.74 -0.58
C VAL A 10 -0.30 -15.80 -1.77
N ALA A 11 -0.45 -16.33 -2.98
CA ALA A 11 -0.73 -15.51 -4.17
C ALA A 11 -2.02 -14.70 -4.02
N ARG A 12 -3.09 -15.31 -3.50
CA ARG A 12 -4.36 -14.63 -3.23
C ARG A 12 -4.22 -13.57 -2.15
N ALA A 13 -3.50 -13.88 -1.06
CA ALA A 13 -3.24 -12.93 0.01
C ALA A 13 -2.43 -11.72 -0.49
N GLY A 14 -1.43 -11.94 -1.35
CA GLY A 14 -0.64 -10.89 -1.97
C GLY A 14 -1.47 -9.98 -2.89
N ALA A 15 -2.35 -10.56 -3.72
CA ALA A 15 -3.27 -9.79 -4.56
C ALA A 15 -4.25 -8.94 -3.73
N ALA A 16 -4.82 -9.51 -2.67
CA ALA A 16 -5.71 -8.78 -1.76
C ALA A 16 -4.99 -7.64 -1.03
N ALA A 17 -3.75 -7.87 -0.60
CA ALA A 17 -2.92 -6.83 0.02
C ALA A 17 -2.57 -5.71 -0.98
N GLY A 18 -2.22 -6.05 -2.23
CA GLY A 18 -1.99 -5.07 -3.29
C GLY A 18 -3.22 -4.21 -3.60
N SER A 19 -4.41 -4.81 -3.65
CA SER A 19 -5.66 -4.07 -3.80
C SER A 19 -5.91 -3.11 -2.63
N SER A 20 -5.60 -3.55 -1.40
CA SER A 20 -5.74 -2.72 -0.20
C SER A 20 -4.78 -1.53 -0.24
N VAL A 21 -3.53 -1.75 -0.65
CA VAL A 21 -2.54 -0.69 -0.84
C VAL A 21 -3.03 0.36 -1.83
N ALA A 22 -3.54 -0.06 -2.99
CA ALA A 22 -4.05 0.86 -4.01
C ALA A 22 -5.24 1.69 -3.50
N ALA A 23 -6.19 1.06 -2.80
CA ALA A 23 -7.33 1.74 -2.21
C ALA A 23 -6.90 2.78 -1.16
N ILE A 24 -5.96 2.43 -0.27
CA ILE A 24 -5.48 3.35 0.78
C ILE A 24 -4.79 4.56 0.15
N ARG A 25 -3.95 4.40 -0.88
CA ARG A 25 -3.32 5.54 -1.58
C ARG A 25 -4.35 6.49 -2.17
N ALA A 26 -5.38 5.93 -2.81
CA ALA A 26 -6.45 6.73 -3.41
C ALA A 26 -7.19 7.56 -2.35
N GLU A 27 -7.53 6.95 -1.22
CA GLU A 27 -8.21 7.63 -0.11
C GLU A 27 -7.34 8.70 0.56
N VAL A 28 -6.05 8.42 0.77
CA VAL A 28 -5.11 9.39 1.32
C VAL A 28 -4.97 10.62 0.42
N ALA A 29 -4.83 10.41 -0.89
CA ALA A 29 -4.79 11.49 -1.87
C ALA A 29 -6.12 12.26 -1.95
N ALA A 30 -7.26 11.56 -1.84
CA ALA A 30 -8.57 12.19 -1.80
C ALA A 30 -8.73 13.09 -0.56
N LEU A 31 -8.30 12.63 0.61
CA LEU A 31 -8.39 13.42 1.85
C LEU A 31 -7.53 14.69 1.78
N LEU A 32 -6.31 14.64 1.23
CA LEU A 32 -5.50 15.86 1.06
C LEU A 32 -6.22 16.89 0.16
N ARG A 33 -6.87 16.44 -0.93
CA ARG A 33 -7.65 17.33 -1.81
C ARG A 33 -8.82 17.95 -1.07
N HIS A 34 -9.63 17.14 -0.36
CA HIS A 34 -10.76 17.64 0.42
C HIS A 34 -10.33 18.67 1.47
N LEU A 35 -9.21 18.44 2.15
CA LEU A 35 -8.66 19.39 3.11
C LEU A 35 -8.18 20.67 2.42
N THR A 36 -7.52 20.58 1.28
CA THR A 36 -7.07 21.77 0.53
C THR A 36 -8.25 22.60 0.02
N ASP A 37 -9.31 21.96 -0.47
CA ASP A 37 -10.54 22.63 -0.92
C ASP A 37 -11.25 23.33 0.26
N LEU A 38 -11.33 22.67 1.42
CA LEU A 38 -11.91 23.26 2.63
C LEU A 38 -11.10 24.46 3.14
N GLN A 39 -9.76 24.38 3.07
CA GLN A 39 -8.87 25.49 3.41
C GLN A 39 -9.13 26.71 2.54
N ALA A 40 -9.34 26.51 1.23
CA ALA A 40 -9.62 27.60 0.29
C ALA A 40 -10.98 28.29 0.55
N ALA A 41 -11.94 27.57 1.14
CA ALA A 41 -13.25 28.10 1.50
C ALA A 41 -13.25 28.93 2.81
N TRP A 42 -12.29 28.70 3.71
CA TRP A 42 -12.22 29.38 5.01
C TRP A 42 -11.51 30.73 4.91
N ARG A 43 -12.05 31.76 5.59
CA ARG A 43 -11.48 33.12 5.64
C ARG A 43 -11.25 33.55 7.10
N GLY A 44 -10.33 34.49 7.31
CA GLY A 44 -10.02 35.05 8.63
C GLY A 44 -9.15 34.13 9.49
N GLY A 45 -9.10 34.36 10.81
CA GLY A 45 -8.19 33.65 11.73
C GLY A 45 -8.35 32.12 11.77
N ALA A 46 -9.53 31.61 11.41
CA ALA A 46 -9.78 30.16 11.28
C ALA A 46 -8.97 29.52 10.13
N ALA A 47 -8.66 30.29 9.07
CA ALA A 47 -7.87 29.80 7.94
C ALA A 47 -6.42 29.45 8.35
N THR A 48 -5.82 30.23 9.27
CA THR A 48 -4.47 29.96 9.78
C THR A 48 -4.42 28.68 10.61
N ALA A 49 -5.40 28.48 11.50
CA ALA A 49 -5.49 27.26 12.30
C ALA A 49 -5.70 26.03 11.40
N PHE A 50 -6.55 26.15 10.39
CA PHE A 50 -6.82 25.06 9.46
C PHE A 50 -5.63 24.74 8.54
N ALA A 51 -4.85 25.75 8.15
CA ALA A 51 -3.60 25.53 7.40
C ALA A 51 -2.62 24.62 8.15
N GLN A 52 -2.55 24.70 9.49
CA GLN A 52 -1.74 23.76 10.29
C GLN A 52 -2.26 22.32 10.18
N VAL A 53 -3.59 22.11 10.22
CA VAL A 53 -4.20 20.79 10.03
C VAL A 53 -3.83 20.20 8.67
N VAL A 54 -3.82 21.02 7.61
CA VAL A 54 -3.42 20.56 6.26
C VAL A 54 -1.93 20.19 6.22
N GLN A 55 -1.06 20.93 6.89
CA GLN A 55 0.37 20.61 6.98
C GLN A 55 0.63 19.31 7.76
N ASP A 56 -0.02 19.13 8.91
CA ASP A 56 0.07 17.92 9.72
C ASP A 56 -0.40 16.69 8.93
N TRP A 57 -1.49 16.85 8.17
CA TRP A 57 -1.98 15.81 7.28
C TRP A 57 -0.99 15.50 6.15
N ALA A 58 -0.39 16.50 5.51
CA ALA A 58 0.60 16.28 4.45
C ALA A 58 1.82 15.49 4.95
N ALA A 59 2.29 15.77 6.17
CA ALA A 59 3.36 14.99 6.81
C ALA A 59 2.91 13.54 7.12
N THR A 60 1.66 13.36 7.54
CA THR A 60 1.07 12.04 7.79
C THR A 60 0.93 11.24 6.49
N GLN A 61 0.47 11.85 5.41
CA GLN A 61 0.39 11.24 4.08
C GLN A 61 1.75 10.69 3.66
N GLN A 62 2.83 11.46 3.79
CA GLN A 62 4.17 10.98 3.42
C GLN A 62 4.57 9.70 4.17
N ARG A 63 4.20 9.59 5.45
CA ARG A 63 4.47 8.38 6.25
C ARG A 63 3.63 7.20 5.75
N VAL A 64 2.36 7.43 5.41
CA VAL A 64 1.49 6.39 4.85
C VAL A 64 2.04 5.89 3.52
N GLU A 65 2.40 6.79 2.60
CA GLU A 65 2.98 6.42 1.30
C GLU A 65 4.26 5.57 1.49
N ALA A 66 5.15 5.99 2.40
CA ALA A 66 6.37 5.23 2.70
C ALA A 66 6.07 3.82 3.27
N SER A 67 5.09 3.68 4.16
CA SER A 67 4.66 2.38 4.67
C SER A 67 4.05 1.50 3.57
N LEU A 68 3.27 2.09 2.66
CA LEU A 68 2.68 1.38 1.53
C LEU A 68 3.74 0.92 0.52
N ASP A 69 4.78 1.72 0.29
CA ASP A 69 5.94 1.32 -0.53
C ASP A 69 6.67 0.12 0.08
N GLN A 70 6.90 0.15 1.41
CA GLN A 70 7.53 -0.97 2.12
C GLN A 70 6.71 -2.25 2.04
N ILE A 71 5.39 -2.15 2.21
CA ILE A 71 4.47 -3.29 2.06
C ILE A 71 4.54 -3.84 0.64
N GLN A 72 4.48 -2.98 -0.38
CA GLN A 72 4.53 -3.41 -1.78
C GLN A 72 5.85 -4.08 -2.12
N ALA A 73 6.98 -3.56 -1.63
CA ALA A 73 8.30 -4.17 -1.79
C ALA A 73 8.37 -5.56 -1.12
N ALA A 74 7.86 -5.69 0.10
CA ALA A 74 7.82 -6.96 0.82
C ALA A 74 6.95 -8.01 0.11
N LEU A 75 5.78 -7.60 -0.40
CA LEU A 75 4.89 -8.46 -1.19
C LEU A 75 5.55 -8.92 -2.50
N GLY A 76 6.24 -8.00 -3.19
CA GLY A 76 6.98 -8.34 -4.41
C GLY A 76 8.12 -9.33 -4.16
N ALA A 77 8.89 -9.12 -3.09
CA ALA A 77 9.95 -10.04 -2.67
C ALA A 77 9.41 -11.43 -2.29
N ALA A 78 8.29 -11.47 -1.56
CA ALA A 78 7.62 -12.73 -1.23
C ALA A 78 7.17 -13.46 -2.50
N ALA A 79 6.49 -12.77 -3.43
CA ALA A 79 6.03 -13.36 -4.68
C ALA A 79 7.19 -13.97 -5.51
N GLN A 80 8.32 -13.27 -5.59
CA GLN A 80 9.50 -13.76 -6.29
C GLN A 80 10.08 -15.02 -5.63
N GLN A 81 10.21 -15.02 -4.30
CA GLN A 81 10.71 -16.17 -3.55
C GLN A 81 9.84 -17.42 -3.77
N TYR A 82 8.52 -17.26 -3.83
CA TYR A 82 7.61 -18.36 -4.13
C TYR A 82 7.78 -18.90 -5.54
N ALA A 83 7.89 -18.02 -6.54
CA ALA A 83 8.12 -18.42 -7.93
C ALA A 83 9.43 -19.21 -8.09
N ASP A 84 10.51 -18.76 -7.42
CA ASP A 84 11.81 -19.43 -7.46
C ASP A 84 11.77 -20.81 -6.78
N ALA A 85 11.06 -20.92 -5.65
CA ALA A 85 10.87 -22.19 -4.94
C ALA A 85 10.09 -23.21 -5.78
N GLU A 86 9.03 -22.77 -6.46
CA GLU A 86 8.24 -23.61 -7.36
C GLU A 86 9.08 -24.11 -8.54
N ALA A 87 9.82 -23.21 -9.21
CA ALA A 87 10.71 -23.57 -10.31
C ALA A 87 11.79 -24.58 -9.89
N ALA A 88 12.33 -24.45 -8.67
CA ALA A 88 13.30 -25.39 -8.12
C ALA A 88 12.67 -26.78 -7.88
N ALA A 89 11.45 -26.83 -7.32
CA ALA A 89 10.71 -28.07 -7.11
C ALA A 89 10.42 -28.77 -8.44
N THR A 90 9.94 -28.05 -9.46
CA THR A 90 9.69 -28.62 -10.80
C THR A 90 10.94 -29.28 -11.38
N ARG A 91 12.10 -28.62 -11.29
CA ARG A 91 13.38 -29.19 -11.78
C ARG A 91 13.78 -30.48 -11.05
N LEU A 92 13.45 -30.61 -9.77
CA LEU A 92 13.76 -31.79 -8.97
C LEU A 92 12.94 -33.01 -9.40
N PHE A 93 11.69 -32.81 -9.84
CA PHE A 93 10.82 -33.87 -10.33
C PHE A 93 10.96 -34.16 -11.84
N LEU A 94 11.69 -33.31 -12.59
CA LEU A 94 12.06 -33.56 -13.99
C LEU A 94 13.37 -34.36 -14.14
N ARG A 95 14.02 -34.73 -13.03
CA ARG A 95 15.15 -35.66 -12.98
C ARG A 95 14.68 -37.03 -12.52
#